data_AF-A0A7S2W5N5-F1
#
_entry.id   AF-A0A7S2W5N5-F1
#
_cell.length_a   1.000
_cell.length_b   1.000
_cell.length_c   1.000
_cell.angle_alpha   90.00
_cell.angle_beta   90.00
_cell.angle_gamma   90.00
#
_symmetry.space_group_name_H-M   'P 1'
#
loop_
_entity.id
_entity.type
_entity.pdbx_description
1 polymer ?
#
loop_
_entity_poly.entity_id
_entity_poly.type
_entity_poly.pdbx_seq_one_letter_code
_entity_poly.pdbx_strand_id
1 'polypeptide(L)'
;QTQHNEMKKVGEIEAGGSFGELALLYEQKRAATIRAIENAVVWRIDRLGFRSMLQSSMRHDIEEATNALRSVPLLSVLTDEQIKACAEIVRFRSFPKGTQIIRKGDIGDVFYIIKTGTVLVS
;
A
#
# COMPACT_ATOMS: atom_id res chain seq x y z
N GLN A 1 -23.92 -39.03 -19.01
CA GLN A 1 -24.22 -38.54 -17.64
C GLN A 1 -23.56 -37.19 -17.48
N THR A 2 -24.36 -36.13 -17.47
CA THR A 2 -23.87 -34.75 -17.38
C THR A 2 -23.69 -34.43 -15.90
N GLN A 3 -22.44 -34.37 -15.41
CA GLN A 3 -22.15 -33.97 -14.04
C GLN A 3 -22.66 -32.54 -13.83
N HIS A 4 -23.75 -32.41 -13.07
CA HIS A 4 -24.20 -31.13 -12.55
C HIS A 4 -23.21 -30.74 -11.44
N ASN A 5 -22.33 -29.79 -11.72
CA ASN A 5 -21.39 -29.28 -10.74
C ASN A 5 -22.18 -28.50 -9.69
N GLU A 6 -22.51 -29.13 -8.56
CA GLU A 6 -23.23 -28.49 -7.46
C GLU A 6 -22.42 -27.30 -6.95
N MET A 7 -22.99 -26.09 -7.09
CA MET A 7 -22.38 -24.89 -6.54
C MET A 7 -22.44 -24.94 -5.01
N LYS A 8 -21.34 -25.34 -4.38
CA LYS A 8 -21.20 -25.32 -2.92
C LYS A 8 -21.06 -23.87 -2.42
N LYS A 9 -21.98 -23.44 -1.54
CA LYS A 9 -21.91 -22.14 -0.84
C LYS A 9 -20.64 -22.08 0.02
N VAL A 10 -19.83 -21.03 -0.15
CA VAL A 10 -18.59 -20.81 0.62
C VAL A 10 -18.67 -19.61 1.57
N GLY A 11 -19.70 -18.76 1.46
CA GLY A 11 -19.91 -17.59 2.30
C GLY A 11 -21.01 -16.66 1.76
N GLU A 12 -21.34 -15.61 2.51
CA GLU A 12 -22.22 -14.50 2.12
C GLU A 12 -21.53 -13.17 2.43
N ILE A 13 -21.85 -12.13 1.67
CA ILE A 13 -21.25 -10.80 1.80
C ILE A 13 -22.39 -9.80 1.90
N GLU A 14 -22.42 -9.04 3.00
CA GLU A 14 -23.43 -8.02 3.26
C GLU A 14 -22.99 -6.63 2.77
N ALA A 15 -23.87 -5.64 2.92
CA ALA A 15 -23.58 -4.25 2.58
C ALA A 15 -22.32 -3.74 3.32
N GLY A 16 -21.41 -3.09 2.59
CA GLY A 16 -20.10 -2.68 3.10
C GLY A 16 -18.97 -3.69 2.85
N GLY A 17 -19.30 -4.94 2.48
CA GLY A 17 -18.33 -5.91 2.00
C GLY A 17 -17.89 -5.68 0.55
N SER A 18 -16.83 -6.36 0.12
CA SER A 18 -16.28 -6.32 -1.24
C SER A 18 -16.02 -7.72 -1.79
N PHE A 19 -16.02 -7.87 -3.11
CA PHE A 19 -15.64 -9.10 -3.78
C PHE A 19 -14.96 -8.86 -5.12
N GLY A 20 -14.11 -9.80 -5.53
CA GLY A 20 -13.47 -9.79 -6.85
C GLY A 20 -12.14 -9.03 -6.92
N GLU A 21 -11.61 -8.58 -5.78
CA GLU A 21 -10.34 -7.88 -5.60
C GLU A 21 -9.12 -8.78 -5.80
N LEU A 22 -9.18 -10.06 -5.41
CA LEU A 22 -8.05 -11.00 -5.54
C LEU A 22 -7.55 -11.13 -6.99
N ALA A 23 -8.48 -11.13 -7.96
CA ALA A 23 -8.15 -11.21 -9.38
C ALA A 23 -7.47 -9.94 -9.92
N LEU A 24 -7.64 -8.81 -9.23
CA LEU A 24 -7.00 -7.53 -9.55
C LEU A 24 -5.65 -7.40 -8.84
N LEU A 25 -5.53 -7.88 -7.59
CA LEU A 25 -4.31 -7.80 -6.79
C LEU A 25 -3.24 -8.80 -7.23
N TYR A 26 -3.63 -10.06 -7.47
CA TYR A 26 -2.69 -11.15 -7.71
C TYR A 26 -2.64 -11.60 -9.18
N GLU A 27 -3.34 -10.88 -10.07
CA GLU A 27 -3.49 -11.23 -11.48
C GLU A 27 -3.99 -12.68 -11.72
N GLN A 28 -4.80 -13.18 -10.79
CA GLN A 28 -5.38 -14.53 -10.80
C GLN A 28 -6.75 -14.58 -11.51
N LYS A 29 -7.22 -15.79 -11.83
CA LYS A 29 -8.61 -16.03 -12.26
C LYS A 29 -9.60 -15.81 -11.10
N ARG A 30 -10.90 -15.69 -11.41
CA ARG A 30 -11.96 -15.61 -10.37
C ARG A 30 -11.92 -16.86 -9.48
N ALA A 31 -11.74 -16.64 -8.17
CA ALA A 31 -11.65 -17.72 -7.20
C ALA A 31 -13.02 -18.34 -6.84
N ALA A 32 -14.10 -17.59 -7.03
CA ALA A 32 -15.46 -18.03 -6.75
C ALA A 32 -16.47 -17.37 -7.70
N THR A 33 -17.62 -18.03 -7.84
CA THR A 33 -18.82 -17.48 -8.49
C THR A 33 -19.61 -16.68 -7.45
N ILE A 34 -19.99 -15.46 -7.79
CA ILE A 34 -20.85 -14.61 -6.95
C ILE A 34 -22.23 -14.54 -7.59
N ARG A 35 -23.29 -14.70 -6.79
CA ARG A 35 -24.68 -14.60 -7.22
C ARG A 35 -25.42 -13.73 -6.21
N ALA A 36 -26.20 -12.77 -6.71
CA ALA A 36 -27.07 -11.98 -5.86
C ALA A 36 -28.16 -12.89 -5.26
N ILE A 37 -28.32 -12.83 -3.94
CA ILE A 37 -29.36 -13.60 -3.21
C ILE A 37 -30.72 -12.90 -3.35
N GLU A 38 -30.69 -11.57 -3.42
CA GLU A 38 -31.82 -10.69 -3.67
C GLU A 38 -31.42 -9.56 -4.63
N ASN A 39 -32.33 -8.61 -4.90
CA ASN A 39 -32.01 -7.43 -5.73
C ASN A 39 -30.87 -6.63 -5.08
N ALA A 40 -29.75 -6.49 -5.79
CA ALA A 40 -28.56 -5.82 -5.28
C ALA A 40 -28.11 -4.68 -6.20
N VAL A 41 -27.68 -3.57 -5.61
CA VAL A 41 -27.02 -2.46 -6.29
C VAL A 41 -25.58 -2.41 -5.79
N VAL A 42 -24.62 -2.36 -6.72
CA VAL A 42 -23.19 -2.39 -6.39
C VAL A 42 -22.46 -1.23 -7.05
N TRP A 43 -21.46 -0.69 -6.36
CA TRP A 43 -20.43 0.13 -6.97
C TRP A 43 -19.40 -0.78 -7.63
N ARG A 44 -19.01 -0.47 -8.87
CA ARG A 44 -17.99 -1.24 -9.60
C ARG A 44 -16.80 -0.36 -9.96
N ILE A 45 -15.62 -0.93 -9.85
CA ILE A 45 -14.37 -0.37 -10.36
C ILE A 45 -13.79 -1.40 -11.31
N ASP A 46 -13.42 -0.98 -12.52
CA ASP A 46 -12.78 -1.86 -13.49
C ASP A 46 -11.27 -2.02 -13.19
N ARG A 47 -10.59 -2.87 -13.96
CA ARG A 47 -9.15 -3.13 -13.75
C ARG A 47 -8.32 -1.84 -13.89
N LEU A 48 -8.65 -0.98 -14.85
CA LEU A 48 -7.93 0.27 -15.08
C LEU A 48 -8.13 1.25 -13.92
N GLY A 49 -9.37 1.47 -13.49
CA GLY A 49 -9.71 2.31 -12.35
C GLY A 49 -9.07 1.80 -11.06
N PHE A 50 -9.07 0.48 -10.82
CA PHE A 50 -8.46 -0.10 -9.63
C PHE A 50 -6.93 0.07 -9.64
N ARG A 51 -6.27 -0.18 -10.78
CA ARG A 51 -4.82 0.06 -10.92
C ARG A 51 -4.48 1.54 -10.78
N SER A 52 -5.28 2.43 -11.37
CA SER A 52 -5.07 3.87 -11.26
C SER A 52 -5.21 4.34 -9.82
N MET A 53 -6.19 3.82 -9.07
CA MET A 53 -6.35 4.09 -7.64
C MET A 53 -5.14 3.61 -6.81
N LEU A 54 -4.59 2.44 -7.10
CA LEU A 54 -3.38 1.94 -6.42
C LEU A 54 -2.12 2.74 -6.81
N GLN A 55 -2.01 3.14 -8.07
CA GLN A 55 -0.87 3.91 -8.56
C GLN A 55 -0.92 5.37 -8.12
N SER A 56 -2.09 5.97 -7.97
CA SER A 56 -2.22 7.38 -7.58
C SER A 56 -1.79 7.62 -6.14
N SER A 57 -2.14 6.73 -5.22
CA SER A 57 -1.64 6.77 -3.83
C SER A 57 -0.13 6.56 -3.77
N MET A 58 0.39 5.53 -4.45
CA MET A 58 1.83 5.26 -4.49
C MET A 58 2.63 6.41 -5.13
N ARG A 59 2.11 7.02 -6.20
CA ARG A 59 2.78 8.13 -6.87
C ARG A 59 2.86 9.37 -5.97
N HIS A 60 1.81 9.66 -5.21
CA HIS A 60 1.82 10.75 -4.25
C HIS A 60 2.89 10.54 -3.16
N ASP A 61 2.94 9.33 -2.61
CA ASP A 61 3.92 8.94 -1.59
C ASP A 61 5.37 9.03 -2.11
N ILE A 62 5.62 8.59 -3.35
CA ILE A 62 6.94 8.66 -4.00
C ILE A 62 7.33 10.10 -4.29
N GLU A 63 6.40 10.93 -4.78
CA GLU A 63 6.65 12.36 -5.05
C GLU A 63 6.97 13.10 -3.74
N GLU A 64 6.23 12.83 -2.67
CA GLU A 64 6.48 13.40 -1.34
C GLU A 64 7.85 12.95 -0.78
N ALA A 65 8.16 11.65 -0.85
CA ALA A 65 9.45 11.11 -0.43
C ALA A 65 10.61 11.70 -1.25
N THR A 66 10.45 11.85 -2.56
CA THR A 66 11.43 12.49 -3.45
C THR A 66 11.74 13.91 -3.00
N ASN A 67 10.71 14.70 -2.70
CA ASN A 67 10.88 16.07 -2.24
C ASN A 67 11.56 16.14 -0.86
N ALA A 68 11.21 15.24 0.05
CA ALA A 68 11.86 15.15 1.37
C ALA A 68 13.33 14.73 1.25
N LEU A 69 13.66 13.75 0.40
CA LEU A 69 15.04 13.31 0.20
C LEU A 69 15.93 14.41 -0.39
N ARG A 70 15.39 15.20 -1.33
CA ARG A 70 16.10 16.35 -1.94
C ARG A 70 16.42 17.46 -0.95
N SER A 71 15.63 17.62 0.11
CA SER A 71 15.87 18.66 1.12
C SER A 71 16.93 18.28 2.16
N VAL A 72 17.35 17.01 2.20
CA VAL A 72 18.37 16.52 3.14
C VAL A 72 19.78 16.83 2.59
N PRO A 73 20.57 17.71 3.24
CA PRO A 73 21.88 18.11 2.72
C PRO A 73 22.86 16.94 2.54
N LEU A 74 22.77 15.93 3.42
CA LEU A 74 23.59 14.70 3.33
C LEU A 74 23.39 13.94 2.00
N LEU A 75 22.21 14.06 1.39
CA LEU A 75 21.85 13.36 0.15
C LEU A 75 22.07 14.19 -1.11
N SER A 76 22.60 15.42 -0.98
CA SER A 76 22.85 16.33 -2.12
C SER A 76 23.84 15.80 -3.16
N VAL A 77 24.61 14.77 -2.81
CA VAL A 77 25.55 14.08 -3.72
C VAL A 77 24.86 13.10 -4.67
N LEU A 78 23.60 12.74 -4.41
CA LEU A 78 22.87 11.76 -5.21
C LEU A 78 22.27 12.41 -6.47
N THR A 79 22.28 11.67 -7.57
CA THR A 79 21.59 12.10 -8.80
C THR A 79 20.07 12.00 -8.64
N ASP A 80 19.33 12.65 -9.54
CA ASP A 80 17.86 12.58 -9.55
C ASP A 80 17.34 11.15 -9.70
N GLU A 81 18.00 10.31 -10.50
CA GLU A 81 17.67 8.89 -10.66
C GLU A 81 17.90 8.12 -9.36
N GLN A 82 19.01 8.40 -8.65
CA GLN A 82 19.31 7.77 -7.37
C GLN A 82 18.32 8.20 -6.28
N ILE A 83 17.94 9.49 -6.25
CA ILE A 83 16.91 10.01 -5.35
C ILE A 83 15.56 9.32 -5.61
N LYS A 84 15.15 9.19 -6.87
CA LYS A 84 13.89 8.49 -7.23
C LYS A 84 13.94 7.02 -6.82
N ALA A 85 15.04 6.33 -7.10
CA ALA A 85 15.23 4.95 -6.66
C ALA A 85 15.15 4.80 -5.13
N CYS A 86 15.71 5.75 -4.38
CA CYS A 86 15.55 5.81 -2.93
C CYS A 86 14.08 6.04 -2.53
N ALA A 87 13.38 6.99 -3.16
CA ALA A 87 11.99 7.30 -2.85
C ALA A 87 11.06 6.10 -3.03
N GLU A 88 11.33 5.23 -4.01
CA GLU A 88 10.55 4.00 -4.25
C GLU A 88 10.72 2.94 -3.14
N ILE A 89 11.85 2.93 -2.42
CA ILE A 89 12.13 1.94 -1.36
C ILE A 89 11.93 2.48 0.06
N VAL A 90 11.85 3.80 0.24
CA VAL A 90 11.62 4.43 1.55
C VAL A 90 10.29 3.94 2.14
N ARG A 91 10.31 3.60 3.43
CA ARG A 91 9.13 3.13 4.16
C ARG A 91 8.73 4.15 5.22
N PHE A 92 7.47 4.60 5.17
CA PHE A 92 6.93 5.46 6.20
C PHE A 92 6.78 4.72 7.54
N ARG A 93 7.23 5.38 8.60
CA ARG A 93 7.07 4.95 9.99
C ARG A 93 6.64 6.15 10.83
N SER A 94 5.61 5.94 11.66
CA SER A 94 5.12 6.93 12.61
C SER A 94 5.40 6.44 14.02
N PHE A 95 5.85 7.36 14.88
CA PHE A 95 6.18 7.09 16.27
C PHE A 95 5.33 7.99 17.17
N PRO A 96 4.54 7.41 18.10
CA PRO A 96 3.87 8.20 19.14
C PRO A 96 4.84 9.01 19.99
N LYS A 97 4.37 10.13 20.57
CA LYS A 97 5.17 10.95 21.49
C LYS A 97 5.76 10.09 22.62
N GLY A 98 7.06 10.26 22.87
CA GLY A 98 7.77 9.53 23.92
C GLY A 98 8.29 8.14 23.51
N THR A 99 8.03 7.71 22.27
CA THR A 99 8.59 6.45 21.76
C THR A 99 10.09 6.57 21.56
N GLN A 100 10.84 5.61 22.08
CA GLN A 100 12.27 5.47 21.79
C GLN A 100 12.45 4.90 20.38
N ILE A 101 13.04 5.69 19.47
CA ILE A 101 13.25 5.29 18.06
C ILE A 101 14.52 4.45 17.91
N ILE A 102 15.61 4.87 18.54
CA ILE A 102 16.92 4.19 18.56
C ILE A 102 17.45 4.21 19.99
N ARG A 103 18.18 3.17 20.40
CA ARG A 103 18.93 3.12 21.65
C ARG A 103 20.44 3.18 21.40
N LYS A 104 21.18 3.86 22.28
CA LYS A 104 22.64 3.82 22.27
C LYS A 104 23.14 2.37 22.38
N GLY A 105 23.98 1.97 21.43
CA GLY A 105 24.51 0.61 21.34
C GLY A 105 23.78 -0.30 20.35
N ASP A 106 22.67 0.16 19.76
CA ASP A 106 21.98 -0.57 18.70
C ASP A 106 22.87 -0.67 17.44
N ILE A 107 22.69 -1.76 16.68
CA ILE A 107 23.28 -1.92 15.36
C ILE A 107 22.64 -0.89 14.42
N GLY A 108 23.48 -0.09 13.75
CA GLY A 108 23.02 0.94 12.82
C GLY A 108 22.88 0.43 11.39
N ASP A 109 21.71 -0.08 11.03
CA ASP A 109 21.36 -0.54 9.68
C ASP A 109 20.22 0.27 9.03
N VAL A 110 19.62 1.21 9.78
CA VAL A 110 18.54 2.09 9.31
C VAL A 110 18.93 3.56 9.40
N PHE A 111 18.71 4.28 8.31
CA PHE A 111 18.81 5.73 8.24
C PHE A 111 17.40 6.36 8.31
N TYR A 112 17.21 7.34 9.19
CA TYR A 112 15.92 8.00 9.42
C TYR A 112 15.96 9.46 8.95
N ILE A 113 14.88 9.90 8.30
CA ILE A 113 14.68 11.28 7.88
C ILE A 113 13.38 11.78 8.50
N ILE A 114 13.43 12.92 9.19
CA ILE A 114 12.25 13.50 9.83
C ILE A 114 11.40 14.19 8.76
N LYS A 115 10.24 13.59 8.47
CA LYS A 115 9.22 14.18 7.61
C LYS A 115 8.48 15.32 8.32
N THR A 116 8.03 15.07 9.55
CA THR A 116 7.35 16.05 10.42
C THR A 116 7.68 15.76 11.89
N GLY A 117 7.54 16.76 12.75
CA GLY A 117 7.81 16.66 14.19
C GLY A 117 9.26 16.90 14.57
N THR A 118 9.64 16.48 15.78
CA THR A 118 10.98 16.68 16.33
C THR A 118 11.34 15.50 17.21
N VAL A 119 12.62 15.11 17.21
CA VAL A 119 13.16 14.04 18.05
C VAL A 119 14.10 14.62 19.10
N LEU A 120 14.08 14.06 20.31
CA LEU A 120 15.05 14.37 21.36
C LEU A 120 16.27 13.45 21.18
N VAL A 121 17.46 14.03 21.24
CA VAL A 121 18.73 13.28 21.26
C VAL A 121 19.33 13.43 22.67
N SER A 122 19.68 12.32 23.30
CA SER A 122 20.23 12.25 24.67
C SER A 122 21.27 11.15 24.81
#